data_AF-A0A932MWW3-F1
#
_entry.id   AF-A0A932MWW3-F1
#
_cell.length_a   1.000
_cell.length_b   1.000
_cell.length_c   1.000
_cell.angle_alpha   90.00
_cell.angle_beta   90.00
_cell.angle_gamma   90.00
#
_symmetry.space_group_name_H-M   'P 1'
#
loop_
_entity.id
_entity.type
_entity.pdbx_description
1 polymer ?
#
loop_
_entity_poly.entity_id
_entity_poly.type
_entity_poly.pdbx_seq_one_letter_code
_entity_poly.pdbx_strand_id
1 'polypeptide(L)'
;MVNNYMQPDPWTCYYEYEFTDVFYNPNYCGAGEVRVRHAFTRVDDNNYQALYYPDSVTLTDAGGNEIYDPTTGEVLREPIFDRFGAYRLEKLTYDDERGLTESGRLYRAFRFDIWQQGRNANGPIPYEDRQAKPIVHHLNYDFPDDLKATAAEVAAEWNVAFQKTVASLQNLPTDNFVCPRTAGGAPVDANDPDCRLPNVFVLKENSCNLINLRNYLNGHGSVREQVIDSLSGDLSGSVVNRLLGSGSVEEDTRQQYLDNLCAAAEYHSQDLSDPFTWQQIGDPRFTMMYWVPNIVPTGWSGYGPMLADPVTGRVVTATAYIMGWTIESAATRALEYIDYINGDLSLSDLLLGTNAPNVIFQSQYDPTFYTQDMQDVRQMAEGSVDLDHLQGLKARMQSLGGSAGERLTPVENSAHFSERLNRIRGTEAERNFLIRPEDLMLASRGAWKTGDAVPEELWADASFVTRVREMKGKRDKVDRLFQERTMCPAAELDDALEGLAKCMKEGTCVSYTDCTGASDELLCRRDVRREYLRKAIFKAVMLHEVGHNVGMRHNFAASYDALNYPRYFWTVEAAYPDHNDPQQVQERLDAQPP
;
A
#
# COMPACT_ATOMS: atom_id res chain seq x y z
N MET A 1 -3.58 15.74 -17.46
CA MET A 1 -2.78 15.68 -16.22
C MET A 1 -1.73 16.76 -16.28
N VAL A 2 -1.38 17.38 -15.16
CA VAL A 2 -0.28 18.36 -15.09
C VAL A 2 0.89 17.67 -14.39
N ASN A 3 2.05 17.67 -15.05
CA ASN A 3 3.26 17.14 -14.46
C ASN A 3 3.87 18.22 -13.57
N ASN A 4 4.04 17.90 -12.29
CA ASN A 4 4.71 18.76 -11.32
C ASN A 4 6.00 18.07 -10.92
N TYR A 5 7.12 18.78 -11.04
CA TYR A 5 8.37 18.33 -10.44
C TYR A 5 8.40 18.86 -9.01
N MET A 6 8.22 17.95 -8.05
CA MET A 6 8.28 18.27 -6.63
C MET A 6 9.63 17.82 -6.10
N GLN A 7 10.39 18.75 -5.52
CA GLN A 7 11.51 18.43 -4.65
C GLN A 7 11.06 18.65 -3.21
N PRO A 8 11.25 17.67 -2.30
CA PRO A 8 11.10 17.93 -0.87
C PRO A 8 12.04 19.06 -0.47
N ASP A 9 11.63 19.90 0.48
CA ASP A 9 12.50 20.99 0.89
C ASP A 9 13.78 20.41 1.52
N PRO A 10 14.95 21.01 1.26
CA PRO A 10 16.22 20.47 1.75
C PRO A 10 16.28 20.37 3.27
N TRP A 11 15.56 21.21 4.02
CA TRP A 11 15.57 21.20 5.48
C TRP A 11 14.80 19.99 6.05
N THR A 12 13.59 19.72 5.57
CA THR A 12 12.79 18.53 5.95
C THR A 12 13.49 17.26 5.49
N CYS A 13 14.03 17.25 4.28
CA CYS A 13 14.85 16.14 3.79
C CYS A 13 16.06 15.85 4.70
N TYR A 14 16.77 16.89 5.17
CA TYR A 14 17.95 16.72 6.02
C TYR A 14 17.63 16.47 7.50
N TYR A 15 16.57 17.06 8.06
CA TYR A 15 16.37 17.08 9.51
C TYR A 15 15.15 16.28 9.99
N GLU A 16 14.06 16.19 9.22
CA GLU A 16 12.93 15.35 9.62
C GLU A 16 13.15 13.89 9.25
N TYR A 17 13.68 13.61 8.05
CA TYR A 17 13.94 12.26 7.59
C TYR A 17 15.25 11.63 8.15
N GLU A 18 16.19 12.42 8.70
CA GLU A 18 17.33 11.88 9.48
C GLU A 18 16.94 11.48 10.92
N PHE A 19 15.91 12.11 11.49
CA PHE A 19 15.57 11.95 12.92
C PHE A 19 14.43 10.97 13.18
N THR A 20 13.55 10.73 12.19
CA THR A 20 12.31 9.98 12.44
C THR A 20 12.33 8.52 12.02
N ASP A 21 13.18 8.05 11.09
CA ASP A 21 13.19 6.61 10.83
C ASP A 21 14.37 6.06 10.03
N VAL A 22 14.74 4.82 10.36
CA VAL A 22 15.81 4.01 9.74
C VAL A 22 15.52 3.68 8.27
N PHE A 23 14.30 3.97 7.79
CA PHE A 23 13.80 3.57 6.46
C PHE A 23 14.13 4.55 5.33
N TYR A 24 14.52 5.79 5.64
CA TYR A 24 14.75 6.83 4.61
C TYR A 24 16.24 7.07 4.38
N ASN A 25 16.77 6.48 3.30
CA ASN A 25 18.10 6.81 2.80
C ASN A 25 18.08 8.26 2.25
N PRO A 26 19.04 9.13 2.61
CA PRO A 26 19.17 10.47 2.00
C PRO A 26 19.33 10.42 0.48
N ASN A 27 19.69 9.27 -0.09
CA ASN A 27 19.70 9.06 -1.54
C ASN A 27 18.29 9.04 -2.19
N TYR A 28 17.20 8.98 -1.42
CA TYR A 28 15.82 9.03 -1.93
C TYR A 28 15.23 10.45 -1.97
N CYS A 29 15.96 11.45 -1.49
CA CYS A 29 15.59 12.85 -1.69
C CYS A 29 16.01 13.31 -3.09
N GLY A 30 15.18 13.01 -4.08
CA GLY A 30 15.29 13.50 -5.45
C GLY A 30 14.08 14.33 -5.86
N ALA A 31 14.16 14.98 -7.01
CA ALA A 31 12.96 15.51 -7.66
C ALA A 31 12.08 14.31 -8.08
N GLY A 32 10.85 14.27 -7.57
CA GLY A 32 9.82 13.34 -8.04
C GLY A 32 8.96 14.03 -9.09
N GLU A 33 8.61 13.33 -10.16
CA GLU A 33 7.55 13.77 -11.05
C GLU A 33 6.20 13.30 -10.48
N VAL A 34 5.35 14.25 -10.13
CA VAL A 34 3.99 14.01 -9.66
C VAL A 34 3.02 14.42 -10.75
N ARG A 35 2.28 13.45 -11.28
CA ARG A 35 1.19 13.72 -12.23
C ARG A 35 -0.09 13.99 -11.44
N VAL A 36 -0.54 15.25 -11.45
CA VAL A 36 -1.75 15.65 -10.74
C VAL A 36 -2.92 15.74 -11.72
N ARG A 37 -4.03 15.10 -11.37
CA ARG A 37 -5.34 15.31 -12.00
C ARG A 37 -6.19 16.12 -11.03
N HIS A 38 -6.46 17.38 -11.39
CA HIS A 38 -7.43 18.18 -10.66
C HIS A 38 -8.83 17.76 -11.11
N ALA A 39 -9.59 17.16 -10.21
CA ALA A 39 -10.99 16.85 -10.42
C ALA A 39 -11.81 17.52 -9.31
N PHE A 40 -12.79 18.32 -9.73
CA PHE A 40 -13.71 18.98 -8.82
C PHE A 40 -15.10 18.39 -9.04
N THR A 41 -15.75 17.99 -7.96
CA THR A 41 -17.15 17.59 -8.00
C THR A 41 -17.96 18.58 -7.17
N ARG A 42 -19.08 19.04 -7.72
CA ARG A 42 -20.03 19.84 -6.96
C ARG A 42 -20.71 18.92 -5.95
N VAL A 43 -20.74 19.33 -4.69
CA VAL A 43 -21.58 18.67 -3.68
C VAL A 43 -22.93 19.37 -3.71
N ASP A 44 -23.96 18.67 -4.20
CA ASP A 44 -25.33 19.18 -4.20
C ASP A 44 -25.91 19.23 -2.77
N ASP A 45 -26.93 20.06 -2.55
CA ASP A 45 -27.66 20.14 -1.28
C ASP A 45 -28.15 18.73 -0.91
N ASN A 46 -27.56 18.20 0.17
CA ASN A 46 -27.53 16.77 0.36
C ASN A 46 -28.72 16.30 1.22
N ASN A 47 -29.49 15.35 0.69
CA ASN A 47 -30.45 14.54 1.44
C ASN A 47 -29.79 13.61 2.48
N TYR A 48 -28.49 13.79 2.72
CA TYR A 48 -27.68 13.01 3.63
C TYR A 48 -27.88 13.48 5.06
N GLN A 49 -28.07 12.52 5.96
CA GLN A 49 -28.12 12.79 7.39
C GLN A 49 -26.73 12.61 7.99
N ALA A 50 -26.05 13.74 8.25
CA ALA A 50 -24.76 13.76 8.92
C ALA A 50 -24.86 13.10 10.31
N LEU A 51 -23.87 12.27 10.65
CA LEU A 51 -23.80 11.60 11.95
C LEU A 51 -22.90 12.42 12.88
N TYR A 52 -23.47 12.93 13.98
CA TYR A 52 -22.69 13.58 15.03
C TYR A 52 -21.85 12.53 15.76
N TYR A 53 -20.54 12.76 15.88
CA TYR A 53 -19.61 11.78 16.43
C TYR A 53 -18.57 12.45 17.36
N PRO A 54 -19.02 12.93 18.54
CA PRO A 54 -18.20 13.70 19.48
C PRO A 54 -17.20 12.83 20.24
N ASP A 55 -16.30 13.46 21.00
CA ASP A 55 -15.39 12.78 21.93
C ASP A 55 -16.15 11.95 22.97
N SER A 56 -17.17 12.56 23.57
CA SER A 56 -18.00 11.90 24.57
C SER A 56 -19.43 12.45 24.59
N VAL A 57 -20.37 11.62 25.03
CA VAL A 57 -21.77 12.01 25.27
C VAL A 57 -22.10 11.93 26.74
N THR A 58 -22.95 12.83 27.23
CA THR A 58 -23.44 12.80 28.61
C THR A 58 -24.28 11.54 28.83
N LEU A 59 -24.02 10.81 29.93
CA LEU A 59 -24.88 9.71 30.35
C LEU A 59 -26.15 10.24 30.99
N THR A 60 -27.29 9.69 30.56
CA THR A 60 -28.61 10.04 31.09
C THR A 60 -29.30 8.83 31.70
N ASP A 61 -30.07 9.06 32.76
CA ASP A 61 -30.98 8.06 33.32
C ASP A 61 -32.16 7.77 32.36
N ALA A 62 -33.02 6.81 32.73
CA ALA A 62 -34.20 6.47 31.93
C ALA A 62 -35.22 7.62 31.78
N GLY A 63 -35.12 8.67 32.60
CA GLY A 63 -35.91 9.90 32.51
C GLY A 63 -35.26 11.02 31.70
N GLY A 64 -34.03 10.81 31.20
CA GLY A 64 -33.27 11.80 30.44
C GLY A 64 -32.48 12.80 31.30
N ASN A 65 -32.38 12.61 32.62
CA ASN A 65 -31.57 13.46 33.48
C ASN A 65 -30.11 13.03 33.46
N GLU A 66 -29.20 13.99 33.55
CA GLU A 66 -27.76 13.72 33.60
C GLU A 66 -27.40 12.91 34.85
N ILE A 67 -26.52 11.92 34.68
CA ILE A 67 -25.98 11.13 35.79
C ILE A 67 -24.69 11.80 36.28
N TYR A 68 -24.55 11.95 37.59
CA TYR A 68 -23.38 12.59 38.22
C TYR A 68 -22.53 11.57 38.96
N ASP A 69 -21.21 11.75 38.93
CA ASP A 69 -20.27 11.02 39.77
C ASP A 69 -20.49 11.43 41.24
N PRO A 70 -20.79 10.48 42.15
CA PRO A 70 -21.09 10.80 43.55
C PRO A 70 -19.87 11.30 44.34
N THR A 71 -18.66 11.10 43.83
CA THR A 71 -17.39 11.46 44.46
C THR A 71 -16.89 12.81 43.98
N THR A 72 -16.92 13.06 42.67
CA THR A 72 -16.39 14.31 42.07
C THR A 72 -17.47 15.37 41.86
N GLY A 73 -18.75 14.97 41.78
CA GLY A 73 -19.85 15.86 41.43
C GLY A 73 -19.89 16.27 39.97
N GLU A 74 -19.07 15.65 39.11
CA GLU A 74 -19.05 15.90 37.67
C GLU A 74 -20.09 15.05 36.94
N VAL A 75 -20.54 15.52 35.78
CA VAL A 75 -21.45 14.75 34.91
C VAL A 75 -20.68 13.58 34.31
N LEU A 76 -21.21 12.36 34.47
CA LEU A 76 -20.64 11.17 33.84
C LEU A 76 -20.84 11.23 32.32
N ARG A 77 -19.77 10.90 31.59
CA ARG A 77 -19.75 10.92 30.13
C ARG A 77 -19.24 9.58 29.60
N GLU A 78 -19.84 9.15 28.50
CA GLU A 78 -19.41 7.99 27.73
C GLU A 78 -18.43 8.43 26.64
N PRO A 79 -17.16 7.97 26.65
CA PRO A 79 -16.15 8.35 25.66
C PRO A 79 -16.37 7.63 24.32
N ILE A 80 -17.26 8.19 23.50
CA ILE A 80 -17.64 7.63 22.19
C ILE A 80 -16.46 7.51 21.22
N PHE A 81 -15.53 8.46 21.23
CA PHE A 81 -14.43 8.46 20.26
C PHE A 81 -13.25 7.55 20.67
N ASP A 82 -13.13 7.23 21.96
CA ASP A 82 -12.09 6.30 22.44
C ASP A 82 -12.43 4.85 22.06
N ARG A 83 -13.71 4.56 21.84
CA ARG A 83 -14.16 3.27 21.30
C ARG A 83 -13.78 3.14 19.84
N PHE A 84 -13.53 1.90 19.41
CA PHE A 84 -13.39 1.59 17.99
C PHE A 84 -14.59 2.11 17.18
N GLY A 85 -14.32 2.79 16.06
CA GLY A 85 -15.38 3.37 15.25
C GLY A 85 -14.85 4.17 14.07
N ALA A 86 -15.55 5.24 13.71
CA ALA A 86 -15.29 5.96 12.48
C ALA A 86 -14.18 7.02 12.60
N TYR A 87 -13.47 7.30 11.50
CA TYR A 87 -12.79 8.58 11.31
C TYR A 87 -13.83 9.70 11.35
N ARG A 88 -13.39 10.91 11.68
CA ARG A 88 -14.29 12.07 11.76
C ARG A 88 -13.67 13.31 11.18
N LEU A 89 -14.54 14.17 10.67
CA LEU A 89 -14.26 15.57 10.44
C LEU A 89 -14.45 16.37 11.71
N GLU A 90 -13.53 17.28 11.98
CA GLU A 90 -13.72 18.38 12.92
C GLU A 90 -13.89 19.68 12.12
N LYS A 91 -15.07 20.28 12.23
CA LYS A 91 -15.35 21.59 11.65
C LYS A 91 -15.41 22.62 12.76
N LEU A 92 -14.47 23.56 12.71
CA LEU A 92 -14.50 24.75 13.55
C LEU A 92 -15.70 25.61 13.15
N THR A 93 -16.49 26.04 14.12
CA THR A 93 -17.52 27.07 13.91
C THR A 93 -17.06 28.39 14.51
N TYR A 94 -17.66 29.47 14.03
CA TYR A 94 -17.34 30.82 14.44
C TYR A 94 -18.56 31.44 15.09
N ASP A 95 -18.39 31.93 16.32
CA ASP A 95 -19.35 32.73 17.07
C ASP A 95 -18.92 34.20 16.97
N ASP A 96 -19.84 35.10 16.60
CA ASP A 96 -19.50 36.51 16.36
C ASP A 96 -19.03 37.24 17.62
N GLU A 97 -19.39 36.77 18.82
CA GLU A 97 -19.00 37.38 20.11
C GLU A 97 -17.75 36.71 20.71
N ARG A 98 -17.59 35.40 20.52
CA ARG A 98 -16.56 34.58 21.20
C ARG A 98 -15.48 34.04 20.27
N GLY A 99 -15.61 34.23 18.96
CA GLY A 99 -14.70 33.70 17.95
C GLY A 99 -14.80 32.18 17.81
N LEU A 100 -13.64 31.51 17.68
CA LEU A 100 -13.55 30.05 17.64
C LEU A 100 -13.67 29.48 19.05
N THR A 101 -14.70 28.67 19.30
CA THR A 101 -14.90 28.02 20.60
C THR A 101 -14.77 26.50 20.47
N GLU A 102 -14.26 25.86 21.52
CA GLU A 102 -14.19 24.40 21.57
C GLU A 102 -15.59 23.77 21.58
N SER A 103 -16.52 24.37 22.32
CA SER A 103 -17.94 23.97 22.33
C SER A 103 -18.65 24.17 20.99
N GLY A 104 -18.13 25.04 20.13
CA GLY A 104 -18.63 25.26 18.78
C GLY A 104 -18.17 24.19 17.77
N ARG A 105 -17.25 23.30 18.12
CA ARG A 105 -16.71 22.30 17.18
C ARG A 105 -17.78 21.30 16.77
N LEU A 106 -17.93 21.11 15.46
CA LEU A 106 -18.81 20.10 14.89
C LEU A 106 -18.00 18.85 14.52
N TYR A 107 -18.34 17.74 15.16
CA TYR A 107 -17.74 16.43 14.88
C TYR A 107 -18.66 15.61 13.99
N ARG A 108 -18.19 15.21 12.80
CA ARG A 108 -18.96 14.43 11.82
C ARG A 108 -18.24 13.14 11.46
N ALA A 109 -18.87 11.99 11.63
CA ALA A 109 -18.28 10.73 11.18
C ALA A 109 -18.12 10.70 9.66
N PHE A 110 -17.01 10.13 9.19
CA PHE A 110 -16.85 9.75 7.79
C PHE A 110 -17.66 8.50 7.51
N ARG A 111 -18.65 8.61 6.62
CA ARG A 111 -19.52 7.49 6.28
C ARG A 111 -20.11 7.62 4.87
N PHE A 112 -20.08 6.53 4.12
CA PHE A 112 -20.81 6.43 2.85
C PHE A 112 -22.32 6.60 3.05
N ASP A 113 -22.95 7.28 2.10
CA ASP A 113 -24.40 7.32 2.04
C ASP A 113 -24.92 6.06 1.35
N ILE A 114 -25.47 5.13 2.12
CA ILE A 114 -26.05 3.88 1.62
C ILE A 114 -27.55 4.00 1.34
N TRP A 115 -28.15 5.19 1.48
CA TRP A 115 -29.57 5.42 1.26
C TRP A 115 -29.80 6.29 0.03
N GLN A 116 -30.81 6.00 -0.77
CA GLN A 116 -31.20 6.88 -1.88
C GLN A 116 -31.63 8.26 -1.37
N GLN A 117 -32.36 8.28 -0.25
CA GLN A 117 -32.80 9.50 0.41
C GLN A 117 -32.86 9.26 1.92
N GLY A 118 -32.14 10.08 2.71
CA GLY A 118 -32.15 10.00 4.17
C GLY A 118 -33.04 11.06 4.84
N ARG A 119 -33.41 12.12 4.11
CA ARG A 119 -34.20 13.26 4.60
C ARG A 119 -35.18 13.76 3.54
N ASN A 120 -36.32 14.28 3.98
CA ASN A 120 -37.28 15.00 3.17
C ASN A 120 -37.52 16.41 3.78
N ALA A 121 -38.46 17.18 3.21
CA ALA A 121 -38.79 18.53 3.69
C ALA A 121 -39.22 18.57 5.17
N ASN A 122 -39.70 17.46 5.73
CA ASN A 122 -40.19 17.34 7.09
C ASN A 122 -39.13 16.82 8.07
N GLY A 123 -37.93 16.46 7.61
CA GLY A 123 -36.84 15.97 8.45
C GLY A 123 -36.28 14.60 8.03
N PRO A 124 -35.60 13.88 8.94
CA PRO A 124 -35.09 12.54 8.68
C PRO A 124 -36.21 11.53 8.37
N ILE A 125 -35.97 10.68 7.37
CA ILE A 125 -36.87 9.56 7.03
C ILE A 125 -36.54 8.37 7.97
N PRO A 126 -37.53 7.69 8.57
CA PRO A 126 -37.30 6.46 9.33
C PRO A 126 -36.53 5.40 8.53
N TYR A 127 -35.63 4.64 9.14
CA TYR A 127 -34.76 3.69 8.41
C TYR A 127 -35.55 2.60 7.66
N GLU A 128 -36.66 2.13 8.24
CA GLU A 128 -37.62 1.20 7.65
C GLU A 128 -38.21 1.67 6.30
N ASP A 129 -38.32 2.98 6.10
CA ASP A 129 -38.85 3.59 4.88
C ASP A 129 -37.75 3.96 3.86
N ARG A 130 -36.47 3.79 4.21
CA ARG A 130 -35.36 4.16 3.31
C ARG A 130 -35.08 3.05 2.30
N GLN A 131 -34.83 3.45 1.06
CA GLN A 131 -34.33 2.54 0.04
C GLN A 131 -32.80 2.53 0.03
N ALA A 132 -32.21 1.35 0.21
CA ALA A 132 -30.76 1.19 0.14
C ALA A 132 -30.23 1.38 -1.30
N LYS A 133 -29.00 1.89 -1.42
CA LYS A 133 -28.24 2.02 -2.68
C LYS A 133 -26.83 1.44 -2.54
N PRO A 134 -26.23 0.95 -3.63
CA PRO A 134 -24.91 0.35 -3.57
C PRO A 134 -23.80 1.40 -3.48
N ILE A 135 -22.76 1.06 -2.72
CA ILE A 135 -21.41 1.60 -2.83
C ILE A 135 -20.70 0.77 -3.91
N VAL A 136 -20.31 1.42 -5.01
CA VAL A 136 -19.70 0.72 -6.15
C VAL A 136 -18.20 1.00 -6.17
N HIS A 137 -17.41 -0.02 -5.86
CA HIS A 137 -15.96 -0.03 -6.06
C HIS A 137 -15.62 -0.56 -7.46
N HIS A 138 -14.57 -0.02 -8.05
CA HIS A 138 -14.02 -0.48 -9.32
C HIS A 138 -12.58 -0.92 -9.16
N LEU A 139 -12.19 -1.97 -9.88
CA LEU A 139 -10.77 -2.30 -10.05
C LEU A 139 -10.10 -1.29 -11.02
N ASN A 140 -8.79 -1.09 -10.91
CA ASN A 140 -8.02 -0.42 -11.97
C ASN A 140 -7.88 -1.32 -13.21
N TYR A 141 -7.56 -0.70 -14.35
CA TYR A 141 -7.51 -1.37 -15.66
C TYR A 141 -6.40 -2.44 -15.74
N ASP A 142 -5.36 -2.28 -14.94
CA ASP A 142 -4.18 -3.15 -14.81
C ASP A 142 -4.20 -4.00 -13.53
N PHE A 143 -5.38 -4.24 -12.95
CA PHE A 143 -5.52 -5.09 -11.78
C PHE A 143 -5.16 -6.57 -12.12
N PRO A 144 -4.34 -7.26 -11.30
CA PRO A 144 -3.91 -8.63 -11.58
C PRO A 144 -5.08 -9.61 -11.70
N ASP A 145 -5.16 -10.35 -12.81
CA ASP A 145 -6.29 -11.24 -13.12
C ASP A 145 -6.47 -12.35 -12.07
N ASP A 146 -5.37 -12.90 -11.57
CA ASP A 146 -5.40 -13.98 -10.57
C ASP A 146 -5.90 -13.52 -9.18
N LEU A 147 -5.89 -12.20 -8.90
CA LEU A 147 -6.43 -11.61 -7.67
C LEU A 147 -7.88 -11.11 -7.81
N LYS A 148 -8.44 -11.03 -9.03
CA LYS A 148 -9.80 -10.51 -9.24
C LYS A 148 -10.85 -11.31 -8.46
N ALA A 149 -10.71 -12.64 -8.43
CA ALA A 149 -11.58 -13.51 -7.66
C ALA A 149 -11.49 -13.21 -6.16
N THR A 150 -10.28 -13.06 -5.63
CA THR A 150 -10.07 -12.72 -4.22
C THR A 150 -10.58 -11.32 -3.89
N ALA A 151 -10.46 -10.33 -4.78
CA ALA A 151 -11.06 -9.01 -4.60
C ALA A 151 -12.60 -9.08 -4.56
N ALA A 152 -13.20 -9.94 -5.39
CA ALA A 152 -14.64 -10.20 -5.37
C ALA A 152 -15.10 -10.87 -4.06
N GLU A 153 -14.30 -11.76 -3.48
CA GLU A 153 -14.55 -12.31 -2.14
C GLU A 153 -14.57 -11.20 -1.08
N VAL A 154 -13.57 -10.31 -1.08
CA VAL A 154 -13.53 -9.17 -0.14
C VAL A 154 -14.78 -8.30 -0.28
N ALA A 155 -15.19 -8.02 -1.51
CA ALA A 155 -16.41 -7.26 -1.76
C ALA A 155 -17.66 -7.99 -1.27
N ALA A 156 -17.73 -9.31 -1.42
CA ALA A 156 -18.84 -10.13 -0.93
C ALA A 156 -18.92 -10.13 0.60
N GLU A 157 -17.78 -10.23 1.30
CA GLU A 157 -17.73 -10.17 2.77
C GLU A 157 -18.19 -8.81 3.30
N TRP A 158 -17.72 -7.72 2.70
CA TRP A 158 -18.22 -6.38 3.02
C TRP A 158 -19.72 -6.23 2.70
N ASN A 159 -20.18 -6.79 1.58
CA ASN A 159 -21.60 -6.75 1.24
C ASN A 159 -22.47 -7.44 2.30
N VAL A 160 -22.03 -8.59 2.84
CA VAL A 160 -22.73 -9.25 3.95
C VAL A 160 -22.79 -8.36 5.19
N ALA A 161 -21.69 -7.69 5.55
CA ALA A 161 -21.66 -6.77 6.68
C ALA A 161 -22.63 -5.58 6.49
N PHE A 162 -22.67 -4.99 5.29
CA PHE A 162 -23.61 -3.92 4.98
C PHE A 162 -25.07 -4.39 4.91
N GLN A 163 -25.34 -5.57 4.38
CA GLN A 163 -26.70 -6.14 4.36
C GLN A 163 -27.21 -6.39 5.78
N LYS A 164 -26.37 -6.95 6.67
CA LYS A 164 -26.70 -7.07 8.10
C LYS A 164 -26.97 -5.72 8.75
N THR A 165 -26.20 -4.69 8.39
CA THR A 165 -26.41 -3.32 8.87
C THR A 165 -27.75 -2.75 8.41
N VAL A 166 -28.06 -2.83 7.12
CA VAL A 166 -29.34 -2.36 6.57
C VAL A 166 -30.51 -3.09 7.21
N ALA A 167 -30.40 -4.41 7.33
CA ALA A 167 -31.42 -5.22 7.97
C ALA A 167 -31.70 -4.84 9.42
N SER A 168 -30.64 -4.70 10.22
CA SER A 168 -30.74 -4.30 11.61
C SER A 168 -31.44 -2.94 11.73
N LEU A 169 -31.08 -1.97 10.88
CA LEU A 169 -31.72 -0.66 10.84
C LEU A 169 -33.19 -0.70 10.38
N GLN A 170 -33.58 -1.71 9.61
CA GLN A 170 -34.94 -1.92 9.11
C GLN A 170 -35.74 -2.93 9.93
N ASN A 171 -35.25 -3.33 11.10
CA ASN A 171 -35.88 -4.34 11.97
C ASN A 171 -36.14 -5.69 11.26
N LEU A 172 -35.26 -6.07 10.33
CA LEU A 172 -35.30 -7.35 9.62
C LEU A 172 -34.40 -8.39 10.30
N PRO A 173 -34.73 -9.70 10.26
CA PRO A 173 -33.95 -10.76 10.91
C PRO A 173 -32.52 -10.88 10.37
N THR A 174 -31.49 -10.95 11.23
CA THR A 174 -30.06 -10.95 10.88
C THR A 174 -29.43 -12.28 10.51
N ASP A 175 -30.13 -13.38 10.79
CA ASP A 175 -29.47 -14.68 10.90
C ASP A 175 -29.39 -15.46 9.58
N ASN A 176 -30.03 -14.97 8.50
CA ASN A 176 -30.09 -15.65 7.18
C ASN A 176 -29.77 -14.75 5.96
N PHE A 177 -28.87 -13.76 6.08
CA PHE A 177 -28.59 -12.80 4.99
C PHE A 177 -27.70 -13.29 3.83
N VAL A 178 -27.40 -14.59 3.75
CA VAL A 178 -26.56 -15.11 2.67
C VAL A 178 -27.43 -15.44 1.48
N CYS A 179 -27.62 -14.47 0.59
CA CYS A 179 -28.08 -14.74 -0.77
C CYS A 179 -26.93 -15.46 -1.50
N PRO A 180 -27.03 -16.76 -1.86
CA PRO A 180 -25.97 -17.43 -2.58
C PRO A 180 -25.71 -16.67 -3.89
N ARG A 181 -24.44 -16.36 -4.18
CA ARG A 181 -24.05 -15.60 -5.38
C ARG A 181 -23.22 -16.46 -6.31
N THR A 182 -23.39 -16.25 -7.62
CA THR A 182 -22.45 -16.78 -8.62
C THR A 182 -21.11 -16.05 -8.51
N ALA A 183 -20.06 -16.58 -9.13
CA ALA A 183 -18.75 -15.92 -9.20
C ALA A 183 -18.81 -14.50 -9.81
N GLY A 184 -19.88 -14.18 -10.56
CA GLY A 184 -20.16 -12.84 -11.11
C GLY A 184 -21.06 -11.96 -10.24
N GLY A 185 -21.34 -12.33 -8.99
CA GLY A 185 -22.10 -11.52 -8.03
C GLY A 185 -23.62 -11.46 -8.24
N ALA A 186 -24.15 -12.20 -9.22
CA ALA A 186 -25.59 -12.36 -9.40
C ALA A 186 -26.15 -13.36 -8.35
N PRO A 187 -27.39 -13.17 -7.85
CA PRO A 187 -28.07 -14.21 -7.08
C PRO A 187 -28.07 -15.54 -7.85
N VAL A 188 -27.74 -16.65 -7.18
CA VAL A 188 -27.89 -18.00 -7.73
C VAL A 188 -29.37 -18.26 -8.06
N ASP A 189 -30.28 -17.71 -7.27
CA ASP A 189 -31.71 -17.62 -7.58
C ASP A 189 -32.22 -16.20 -7.27
N ALA A 190 -32.70 -15.49 -8.30
CA ALA A 190 -33.23 -14.14 -8.18
C ALA A 190 -34.61 -14.09 -7.52
N ASN A 191 -35.28 -15.24 -7.36
CA ASN A 191 -36.57 -15.36 -6.68
C ASN A 191 -36.45 -15.90 -5.25
N ASP A 192 -35.22 -16.09 -4.75
CA ASP A 192 -34.99 -16.58 -3.39
C ASP A 192 -35.56 -15.58 -2.37
N PRO A 193 -36.53 -16.00 -1.54
CA PRO A 193 -37.14 -15.15 -0.53
C PRO A 193 -36.19 -14.73 0.60
N ASP A 194 -34.97 -15.30 0.68
CA ASP A 194 -33.91 -14.89 1.60
C ASP A 194 -33.03 -13.76 1.02
N CYS A 195 -33.09 -13.49 -0.30
CA CYS A 195 -32.38 -12.39 -0.97
C CYS A 195 -33.12 -11.03 -0.89
N ARG A 196 -33.76 -10.72 0.25
CA ARG A 196 -34.67 -9.56 0.39
C ARG A 196 -33.99 -8.20 0.27
N LEU A 197 -32.70 -8.11 0.59
CA LEU A 197 -31.95 -6.86 0.55
C LEU A 197 -31.09 -6.78 -0.72
N PRO A 198 -31.06 -5.61 -1.39
CA PRO A 198 -30.15 -5.42 -2.53
C PRO A 198 -28.69 -5.51 -2.07
N ASN A 199 -27.78 -5.67 -3.03
CA ASN A 199 -26.35 -5.50 -2.72
C ASN A 199 -26.09 -4.04 -2.35
N VAL A 200 -25.43 -3.85 -1.23
CA VAL A 200 -25.04 -2.53 -0.71
C VAL A 200 -23.56 -2.27 -0.98
N PHE A 201 -22.74 -3.32 -1.09
CA PHE A 201 -21.34 -3.21 -1.51
C PHE A 201 -21.17 -4.01 -2.81
N VAL A 202 -20.68 -3.36 -3.87
CA VAL A 202 -20.56 -3.96 -5.20
C VAL A 202 -19.17 -3.67 -5.74
N LEU A 203 -18.49 -4.72 -6.21
CA LEU A 203 -17.28 -4.59 -7.00
C LEU A 203 -17.60 -4.72 -8.49
N LYS A 204 -16.98 -3.89 -9.32
CA LYS A 204 -17.03 -3.98 -10.77
C LYS A 204 -15.61 -3.98 -11.34
N GLU A 205 -15.43 -4.68 -12.44
CA GLU A 205 -14.23 -4.51 -13.24
C GLU A 205 -14.21 -3.13 -13.91
N ASN A 206 -13.01 -2.67 -14.24
CA ASN A 206 -12.86 -1.45 -15.01
C ASN A 206 -13.48 -1.62 -16.41
N SER A 207 -14.19 -0.61 -16.88
CA SER A 207 -14.70 -0.59 -18.26
C SER A 207 -13.55 -0.52 -19.28
N CYS A 208 -12.39 -0.02 -18.86
CA CYS A 208 -11.15 -0.16 -19.61
C CYS A 208 -10.59 -1.57 -19.44
N ASN A 209 -11.11 -2.50 -20.22
CA ASN A 209 -10.59 -3.85 -20.40
C ASN A 209 -10.63 -4.22 -21.89
N LEU A 210 -9.79 -5.16 -22.30
CA LEU A 210 -9.63 -5.53 -23.71
C LEU A 210 -10.94 -5.96 -24.37
N ILE A 211 -11.78 -6.71 -23.65
CA ILE A 211 -13.05 -7.22 -24.19
C ILE A 211 -13.99 -6.07 -24.49
N ASN A 212 -14.20 -5.18 -23.51
CA ASN A 212 -15.11 -4.05 -23.65
C ASN A 212 -14.60 -3.03 -24.69
N LEU A 213 -13.30 -2.69 -24.65
CA LEU A 213 -12.68 -1.80 -25.61
C LEU A 213 -12.80 -2.35 -27.04
N ARG A 214 -12.51 -3.65 -27.25
CA ARG A 214 -12.66 -4.29 -28.56
C ARG A 214 -14.09 -4.26 -29.06
N ASN A 215 -15.06 -4.56 -28.20
CA ASN A 215 -16.48 -4.52 -28.56
C ASN A 215 -16.90 -3.09 -28.95
N TYR A 216 -16.48 -2.09 -28.17
CA TYR A 216 -16.78 -0.69 -28.45
C TYR A 216 -16.21 -0.23 -29.79
N LEU A 217 -14.92 -0.48 -30.03
CA LEU A 217 -14.24 -0.07 -31.27
C LEU A 217 -14.73 -0.82 -32.51
N ASN A 218 -15.21 -2.07 -32.36
CA ASN A 218 -15.86 -2.79 -33.46
C ASN A 218 -17.24 -2.22 -33.81
N GLY A 219 -17.95 -1.65 -32.83
CA GLY A 219 -19.20 -0.92 -33.05
C GLY A 219 -18.99 0.50 -33.62
N HIS A 220 -17.81 1.08 -33.42
CA HIS A 220 -17.49 2.48 -33.74
C HIS A 220 -16.27 2.60 -34.67
N GLY A 221 -16.46 2.26 -35.95
CA GLY A 221 -15.38 2.24 -36.95
C GLY A 221 -14.61 3.57 -37.07
N SER A 222 -15.28 4.71 -37.01
CA SER A 222 -14.65 6.04 -37.06
C SER A 222 -13.77 6.32 -35.83
N VAL A 223 -14.25 5.98 -34.63
CA VAL A 223 -13.47 6.11 -33.39
C VAL A 223 -12.25 5.18 -33.45
N ARG A 224 -12.43 3.96 -33.96
CA ARG A 224 -11.33 3.00 -34.14
C ARG A 224 -10.23 3.55 -35.04
N GLU A 225 -10.58 4.14 -36.18
CA GLU A 225 -9.61 4.77 -37.08
C GLU A 225 -8.85 5.91 -36.38
N GLN A 226 -9.55 6.78 -35.65
CA GLN A 226 -8.93 7.88 -34.91
C GLN A 226 -8.03 7.41 -33.75
N VAL A 227 -8.42 6.35 -33.04
CA VAL A 227 -7.57 5.72 -32.01
C VAL A 227 -6.30 5.12 -32.63
N ILE A 228 -6.40 4.50 -33.81
CA ILE A 228 -5.24 3.98 -34.54
C ILE A 228 -4.32 5.13 -34.96
N ASP A 229 -4.87 6.22 -35.47
CA ASP A 229 -4.11 7.38 -35.97
C ASP A 229 -3.43 8.18 -34.84
N SER A 230 -4.09 8.30 -33.68
CA SER A 230 -3.58 9.04 -32.52
C SER A 230 -2.40 8.36 -31.81
N LEU A 231 -2.21 7.05 -32.00
CA LEU A 231 -1.10 6.29 -31.43
C LEU A 231 0.14 6.21 -32.36
N SER A 232 0.33 7.19 -33.24
CA SER A 232 1.42 7.20 -34.23
C SER A 232 2.78 7.63 -33.64
N GLY A 233 3.67 6.64 -33.44
CA GLY A 233 5.07 6.74 -33.01
C GLY A 233 5.51 5.45 -32.29
N ASP A 234 6.71 4.91 -32.59
CA ASP A 234 7.35 3.63 -32.14
C ASP A 234 6.51 2.34 -32.01
N LEU A 235 5.20 2.40 -32.21
CA LEU A 235 4.24 1.30 -32.12
C LEU A 235 3.44 1.27 -33.42
N SER A 236 4.04 0.67 -34.46
CA SER A 236 3.41 0.52 -35.77
C SER A 236 1.94 0.04 -35.65
N GLY A 237 1.05 0.46 -36.57
CA GLY A 237 -0.37 0.04 -36.60
C GLY A 237 -0.61 -1.48 -36.66
N SER A 238 0.44 -2.29 -36.78
CA SER A 238 0.41 -3.75 -36.58
C SER A 238 0.27 -4.17 -35.12
N VAL A 239 0.70 -3.35 -34.16
CA VAL A 239 0.56 -3.59 -32.70
C VAL A 239 -0.87 -3.30 -32.28
N VAL A 240 -1.45 -2.15 -32.66
CA VAL A 240 -2.86 -1.84 -32.38
C VAL A 240 -3.79 -2.91 -32.99
N ASN A 241 -3.56 -3.32 -34.25
CA ASN A 241 -4.34 -4.39 -34.86
C ASN A 241 -4.09 -5.79 -34.25
N ARG A 242 -2.93 -6.04 -33.63
CA ARG A 242 -2.64 -7.29 -32.88
C ARG A 242 -3.24 -7.28 -31.47
N LEU A 243 -3.20 -6.13 -30.78
CA LEU A 243 -3.82 -5.89 -29.47
C LEU A 243 -5.35 -5.96 -29.57
N LEU A 244 -5.92 -5.34 -30.61
CA LEU A 244 -7.36 -5.34 -30.88
C LEU A 244 -7.83 -6.57 -31.67
N GLY A 245 -6.92 -7.36 -32.25
CA GLY A 245 -7.20 -8.57 -33.03
C GLY A 245 -7.26 -9.86 -32.20
N SER A 246 -7.62 -10.97 -32.83
CA SER A 246 -7.68 -12.31 -32.22
C SER A 246 -6.33 -13.03 -32.08
N GLY A 247 -5.21 -12.34 -32.37
CA GLY A 247 -3.87 -12.93 -32.36
C GLY A 247 -3.26 -13.02 -30.95
N SER A 248 -2.32 -13.95 -30.78
CA SER A 248 -1.49 -14.08 -29.57
C SER A 248 -0.44 -12.96 -29.52
N VAL A 249 -0.71 -11.96 -28.68
CA VAL A 249 0.29 -11.07 -28.10
C VAL A 249 0.49 -11.55 -26.66
N GLU A 250 1.68 -11.44 -26.10
CA GLU A 250 1.88 -11.70 -24.66
C GLU A 250 0.96 -10.81 -23.84
N GLU A 251 0.35 -11.38 -22.80
CA GLU A 251 -0.67 -10.74 -21.96
C GLU A 251 -0.17 -9.42 -21.36
N ASP A 252 1.10 -9.39 -20.93
CA ASP A 252 1.78 -8.23 -20.36
C ASP A 252 1.93 -7.05 -21.33
N THR A 253 2.17 -7.32 -22.62
CA THR A 253 2.27 -6.27 -23.64
C THR A 253 0.90 -5.62 -23.90
N ARG A 254 -0.20 -6.35 -23.65
CA ARG A 254 -1.55 -5.82 -23.84
C ARG A 254 -1.95 -4.83 -22.75
N GLN A 255 -1.50 -5.05 -21.52
CA GLN A 255 -1.88 -4.23 -20.37
C GLN A 255 -1.17 -2.86 -20.36
N GLN A 256 0.09 -2.83 -20.83
CA GLN A 256 0.92 -1.61 -20.84
C GLN A 256 0.35 -0.46 -21.69
N TYR A 257 -0.38 -0.79 -22.76
CA TYR A 257 -0.98 0.21 -23.67
C TYR A 257 -2.48 0.43 -23.44
N LEU A 258 -3.09 -0.33 -22.54
CA LEU A 258 -4.54 -0.32 -22.36
C LEU A 258 -5.05 1.03 -21.87
N ASP A 259 -4.33 1.70 -20.96
CA ASP A 259 -4.62 3.08 -20.52
C ASP A 259 -4.70 4.05 -21.72
N ASN A 260 -3.62 4.12 -22.51
CA ASN A 260 -3.53 5.00 -23.67
C ASN A 260 -4.66 4.72 -24.69
N LEU A 261 -4.97 3.45 -24.94
CA LEU A 261 -6.04 3.05 -25.84
C LEU A 261 -7.43 3.47 -25.32
N CYS A 262 -7.71 3.27 -24.03
CA CYS A 262 -8.96 3.66 -23.41
C CYS A 262 -9.12 5.18 -23.33
N ALA A 263 -8.05 5.90 -23.01
CA ALA A 263 -8.02 7.36 -23.02
C ALA A 263 -8.27 7.91 -24.42
N ALA A 264 -7.66 7.34 -25.45
CA ALA A 264 -7.90 7.71 -26.84
C ALA A 264 -9.36 7.41 -27.25
N ALA A 265 -9.88 6.24 -26.88
CA ALA A 265 -11.27 5.87 -27.17
C ALA A 265 -12.28 6.82 -26.51
N GLU A 266 -12.07 7.18 -25.25
CA GLU A 266 -12.89 8.16 -24.53
C GLU A 266 -12.84 9.54 -25.20
N TYR A 267 -11.64 10.03 -25.55
CA TYR A 267 -11.47 11.33 -26.20
C TYR A 267 -12.16 11.40 -27.56
N HIS A 268 -11.95 10.39 -28.42
CA HIS A 268 -12.50 10.37 -29.78
C HIS A 268 -14.00 10.07 -29.84
N SER A 269 -14.58 9.52 -28.77
CA SER A 269 -16.01 9.25 -28.68
C SER A 269 -16.81 10.29 -27.90
N GLN A 270 -16.17 11.30 -27.31
CA GLN A 270 -16.81 12.25 -26.38
C GLN A 270 -18.06 12.96 -26.94
N ASP A 271 -18.12 13.16 -28.26
CA ASP A 271 -19.22 13.86 -28.95
C ASP A 271 -20.30 12.90 -29.48
N LEU A 272 -20.15 11.59 -29.27
CA LEU A 272 -21.14 10.59 -29.65
C LEU A 272 -22.28 10.52 -28.64
N SER A 273 -23.41 9.93 -29.04
CA SER A 273 -24.54 9.67 -28.14
C SER A 273 -24.22 8.65 -27.04
N ASP A 274 -23.24 7.78 -27.29
CA ASP A 274 -22.79 6.68 -26.47
C ASP A 274 -21.25 6.71 -26.34
N PRO A 275 -20.70 7.73 -25.67
CA PRO A 275 -19.25 7.88 -25.52
C PRO A 275 -18.68 6.72 -24.70
N PHE A 276 -17.49 6.27 -25.08
CA PHE A 276 -16.70 5.36 -24.25
C PHE A 276 -16.27 6.10 -23.00
N THR A 277 -16.56 5.54 -21.83
CA THR A 277 -16.12 6.08 -20.55
C THR A 277 -15.54 4.96 -19.71
N TRP A 278 -14.56 5.29 -18.89
CA TRP A 278 -13.90 4.31 -18.05
C TRP A 278 -13.46 4.92 -16.72
N GLN A 279 -13.18 4.05 -15.75
CA GLN A 279 -12.94 4.47 -14.38
C GLN A 279 -11.46 4.78 -14.20
N GLN A 280 -11.13 6.07 -14.12
CA GLN A 280 -9.77 6.57 -13.94
C GLN A 280 -9.46 6.90 -12.49
N ILE A 281 -8.20 6.69 -12.09
CA ILE A 281 -7.71 7.13 -10.78
C ILE A 281 -7.87 8.65 -10.64
N GLY A 282 -8.38 9.08 -9.48
CA GLY A 282 -8.63 10.49 -9.17
C GLY A 282 -9.92 11.06 -9.75
N ASP A 283 -10.72 10.28 -10.48
CA ASP A 283 -12.08 10.68 -10.86
C ASP A 283 -13.03 10.50 -9.66
N PRO A 284 -13.59 11.59 -9.08
CA PRO A 284 -14.41 11.52 -7.88
C PRO A 284 -15.75 10.82 -8.07
N ARG A 285 -16.12 10.46 -9.31
CA ARG A 285 -17.31 9.65 -9.60
C ARG A 285 -17.12 8.18 -9.24
N PHE A 286 -15.86 7.72 -9.13
CA PHE A 286 -15.54 6.32 -8.93
C PHE A 286 -14.77 6.11 -7.64
N THR A 287 -15.23 5.14 -6.86
CA THR A 287 -14.49 4.57 -5.72
C THR A 287 -13.74 3.35 -6.23
N MET A 288 -12.52 3.10 -5.72
CA MET A 288 -11.62 2.09 -6.28
C MET A 288 -11.03 1.12 -5.26
N MET A 289 -10.81 -0.11 -5.71
CA MET A 289 -9.84 -1.05 -5.15
C MET A 289 -8.68 -1.09 -6.15
N TYR A 290 -7.54 -0.50 -5.78
CA TYR A 290 -6.48 -0.14 -6.70
C TYR A 290 -5.22 -0.93 -6.42
N TRP A 291 -4.74 -1.71 -7.39
CA TRP A 291 -3.44 -2.36 -7.33
C TRP A 291 -2.36 -1.39 -7.80
N VAL A 292 -1.36 -1.11 -6.96
CA VAL A 292 -0.19 -0.32 -7.31
C VAL A 292 0.90 -1.28 -7.79
N PRO A 293 1.19 -1.34 -9.11
CA PRO A 293 2.18 -2.28 -9.66
C PRO A 293 3.62 -1.83 -9.40
N ASN A 294 3.84 -0.54 -9.15
CA ASN A 294 5.19 0.01 -8.97
C ASN A 294 5.81 -0.43 -7.65
N ILE A 295 7.14 -0.51 -7.64
CA ILE A 295 7.91 -0.74 -6.41
C ILE A 295 7.78 0.49 -5.52
N VAL A 296 7.21 0.30 -4.32
CA VAL A 296 7.09 1.34 -3.30
C VAL A 296 7.90 0.89 -2.08
N PRO A 297 9.14 1.40 -1.88
CA PRO A 297 10.05 0.91 -0.84
C PRO A 297 9.70 1.43 0.56
N THR A 298 8.53 2.05 0.76
CA THR A 298 8.13 2.70 2.03
C THR A 298 7.64 1.71 3.10
N GLY A 299 7.44 0.43 2.74
CA GLY A 299 7.13 -0.64 3.69
C GLY A 299 5.67 -0.74 4.14
N TRP A 300 4.75 0.05 3.59
CA TRP A 300 3.31 -0.11 3.85
C TRP A 300 2.67 -1.05 2.83
N SER A 301 1.76 -1.92 3.28
CA SER A 301 1.08 -2.89 2.40
C SER A 301 -0.11 -2.28 1.66
N GLY A 302 -0.70 -1.22 2.20
CA GLY A 302 -1.81 -0.51 1.60
C GLY A 302 -2.00 0.89 2.15
N TYR A 303 -2.92 1.62 1.53
CA TYR A 303 -3.36 2.94 1.93
C TYR A 303 -4.80 3.19 1.47
N GLY A 304 -5.74 3.37 2.38
CA GLY A 304 -7.18 3.55 2.10
C GLY A 304 -7.73 4.95 2.37
N PRO A 305 -7.29 6.01 1.63
CA PRO A 305 -7.83 7.34 1.80
C PRO A 305 -9.28 7.44 1.34
N MET A 306 -10.02 8.32 2.02
CA MET A 306 -11.38 8.70 1.64
C MET A 306 -11.49 10.21 1.53
N LEU A 307 -12.25 10.67 0.53
CA LEU A 307 -12.59 12.08 0.36
C LEU A 307 -14.03 12.28 0.80
N ALA A 308 -14.20 12.96 1.93
CA ALA A 308 -15.50 13.26 2.51
C ALA A 308 -15.89 14.73 2.31
N ASP A 309 -17.19 14.99 2.24
CA ASP A 309 -17.78 16.33 2.26
C ASP A 309 -17.40 17.06 3.57
N PRO A 310 -16.69 18.22 3.48
CA PRO A 310 -16.23 18.97 4.64
C PRO A 310 -17.36 19.63 5.45
N VAL A 311 -18.63 19.52 5.02
CA VAL A 311 -19.78 20.00 5.78
C VAL A 311 -20.45 18.87 6.55
N THR A 312 -20.59 17.70 5.92
CA THR A 312 -21.44 16.62 6.44
C THR A 312 -20.71 15.36 6.87
N GLY A 313 -19.45 15.18 6.47
CA GLY A 313 -18.70 13.92 6.64
C GLY A 313 -19.12 12.81 5.69
N ARG A 314 -20.00 13.08 4.70
CA ARG A 314 -20.38 12.08 3.70
C ARG A 314 -19.18 11.71 2.84
N VAL A 315 -18.80 10.44 2.79
CA VAL A 315 -17.76 9.97 1.85
C VAL A 315 -18.29 10.10 0.41
N VAL A 316 -17.54 10.80 -0.43
CA VAL A 316 -17.87 11.04 -1.84
C VAL A 316 -17.16 10.03 -2.74
N THR A 317 -15.86 9.82 -2.50
CA THR A 317 -15.06 8.78 -3.15
C THR A 317 -14.03 8.26 -2.15
N ALA A 318 -13.60 7.02 -2.32
CA ALA A 318 -12.50 6.43 -1.57
C ALA A 318 -11.68 5.51 -2.49
N THR A 319 -10.42 5.28 -2.16
CA THR A 319 -9.57 4.37 -2.95
C THR A 319 -8.73 3.54 -2.01
N ALA A 320 -8.88 2.22 -2.07
CA ALA A 320 -8.05 1.28 -1.33
C ALA A 320 -6.84 0.95 -2.20
N TYR A 321 -5.71 1.60 -1.96
CA TYR A 321 -4.45 1.31 -2.64
C TYR A 321 -3.79 0.09 -2.00
N ILE A 322 -3.49 -0.93 -2.81
CA ILE A 322 -2.70 -2.09 -2.41
C ILE A 322 -1.33 -1.99 -3.04
N MET A 323 -0.30 -2.00 -2.22
CA MET A 323 1.09 -1.91 -2.68
C MET A 323 1.55 -3.28 -3.15
N GLY A 324 1.51 -3.49 -4.46
CA GLY A 324 1.71 -4.81 -5.05
C GLY A 324 3.05 -5.43 -4.66
N TRP A 325 4.13 -4.65 -4.77
CA TRP A 325 5.47 -5.08 -4.36
C TRP A 325 5.54 -5.59 -2.90
N THR A 326 4.83 -4.93 -1.98
CA THR A 326 4.80 -5.35 -0.57
C THR A 326 4.09 -6.69 -0.41
N ILE A 327 2.98 -6.91 -1.13
CA ILE A 327 2.26 -8.20 -1.14
C ILE A 327 3.14 -9.31 -1.72
N GLU A 328 3.79 -9.07 -2.86
CA GLU A 328 4.69 -10.05 -3.49
C GLU A 328 5.87 -10.41 -2.57
N SER A 329 6.47 -9.40 -1.94
CA SER A 329 7.60 -9.57 -1.03
C SER A 329 7.19 -10.31 0.24
N ALA A 330 6.04 -9.96 0.82
CA ALA A 330 5.51 -10.65 2.00
C ALA A 330 5.16 -12.11 1.71
N ALA A 331 4.54 -12.40 0.56
CA ALA A 331 4.23 -13.77 0.14
C ALA A 331 5.49 -14.60 -0.09
N THR A 332 6.51 -14.01 -0.71
CA THR A 332 7.79 -14.67 -0.95
C THR A 332 8.52 -14.97 0.36
N ARG A 333 8.55 -14.00 1.30
CA ARG A 333 9.13 -14.20 2.63
C ARG A 333 8.43 -15.31 3.41
N ALA A 334 7.09 -15.31 3.42
CA ALA A 334 6.32 -16.36 4.08
C ALA A 334 6.55 -17.74 3.46
N LEU A 335 6.68 -17.83 2.14
CA LEU A 335 7.00 -19.07 1.44
C LEU A 335 8.35 -19.64 1.89
N GLU A 336 9.38 -18.80 1.98
CA GLU A 336 10.71 -19.23 2.39
C GLU A 336 10.74 -19.80 3.81
N TYR A 337 9.96 -19.20 4.73
CA TYR A 337 9.80 -19.75 6.09
C TYR A 337 9.06 -21.08 6.09
N ILE A 338 7.96 -21.18 5.33
CA ILE A 338 7.19 -22.43 5.22
C ILE A 338 8.07 -23.55 4.65
N ASP A 339 8.85 -23.25 3.62
CA ASP A 339 9.72 -24.24 3.00
C ASP A 339 10.87 -24.64 3.92
N TYR A 340 11.42 -23.70 4.71
CA TYR A 340 12.38 -24.01 5.75
C TYR A 340 11.78 -24.94 6.83
N ILE A 341 10.60 -24.60 7.36
CA ILE A 341 9.87 -25.42 8.36
C ILE A 341 9.58 -26.82 7.81
N ASN A 342 9.18 -26.90 6.54
CA ASN A 342 8.85 -28.17 5.90
C ASN A 342 10.08 -29.02 5.55
N GLY A 343 11.28 -28.46 5.62
CA GLY A 343 12.55 -29.10 5.27
C GLY A 343 12.89 -29.05 3.77
N ASP A 344 12.15 -28.24 3.00
CA ASP A 344 12.35 -28.01 1.57
C ASP A 344 13.46 -26.98 1.30
N LEU A 345 13.79 -26.11 2.27
CA LEU A 345 14.94 -25.21 2.26
C LEU A 345 15.85 -25.43 3.48
N SER A 346 17.17 -25.27 3.30
CA SER A 346 18.11 -25.26 4.43
C SER A 346 18.23 -23.86 5.04
N LEU A 347 18.71 -23.77 6.29
CA LEU A 347 19.02 -22.49 6.93
C LEU A 347 20.09 -21.71 6.13
N SER A 348 21.04 -22.42 5.52
CA SER A 348 22.05 -21.81 4.66
C SER A 348 21.43 -21.19 3.41
N ASP A 349 20.43 -21.84 2.81
CA ASP A 349 19.72 -21.30 1.66
C ASP A 349 18.97 -20.01 2.02
N LEU A 350 18.30 -19.99 3.17
CA LEU A 350 17.60 -18.81 3.69
C LEU A 350 18.55 -17.64 3.98
N LEU A 351 19.73 -17.93 4.55
CA LEU A 351 20.70 -16.89 4.94
C LEU A 351 21.54 -16.37 3.77
N LEU A 352 21.85 -17.23 2.80
CA LEU A 352 22.74 -16.89 1.68
C LEU A 352 21.99 -16.51 0.41
N GLY A 353 20.68 -16.76 0.33
CA GLY A 353 19.88 -16.54 -0.87
C GLY A 353 20.35 -17.39 -2.06
N THR A 354 21.04 -18.50 -1.81
CA THR A 354 21.58 -19.41 -2.84
C THR A 354 20.49 -20.13 -3.63
N ASN A 355 19.29 -20.17 -3.05
CA ASN A 355 18.05 -20.66 -3.62
C ASN A 355 17.22 -19.57 -4.30
N ALA A 356 17.66 -18.30 -4.31
CA ALA A 356 17.01 -17.25 -5.08
C ALA A 356 16.95 -17.77 -6.51
N PRO A 357 15.76 -18.15 -7.00
CA PRO A 357 15.71 -18.94 -8.19
C PRO A 357 16.30 -18.10 -9.31
N ASN A 358 16.96 -18.75 -10.26
CA ASN A 358 17.25 -18.16 -11.56
C ASN A 358 15.98 -17.61 -12.25
N VAL A 359 14.79 -17.66 -11.64
CA VAL A 359 13.56 -16.93 -12.00
C VAL A 359 13.78 -15.40 -12.04
N ILE A 360 14.71 -14.81 -11.27
CA ILE A 360 15.16 -13.41 -11.54
C ILE A 360 15.71 -13.28 -12.98
N PHE A 361 16.16 -14.39 -13.59
CA PHE A 361 16.82 -14.46 -14.89
C PHE A 361 16.14 -15.36 -15.95
N GLN A 362 15.08 -16.13 -15.65
CA GLN A 362 14.65 -17.25 -16.52
C GLN A 362 13.23 -17.18 -17.08
N SER A 363 12.32 -16.34 -16.56
CA SER A 363 11.06 -16.08 -17.26
C SER A 363 10.34 -14.89 -16.66
N GLN A 364 10.08 -13.87 -17.48
CA GLN A 364 9.24 -12.68 -17.20
C GLN A 364 9.88 -11.50 -16.45
N TYR A 365 11.18 -11.52 -16.11
CA TYR A 365 11.86 -10.24 -15.87
C TYR A 365 12.19 -9.61 -17.22
N ASP A 366 11.35 -8.67 -17.66
CA ASP A 366 11.69 -7.76 -18.74
C ASP A 366 12.52 -6.60 -18.16
N PRO A 367 13.86 -6.59 -18.36
CA PRO A 367 14.70 -5.50 -17.90
C PRO A 367 14.36 -4.16 -18.57
N THR A 368 13.52 -4.14 -19.62
CA THR A 368 13.09 -2.91 -20.29
C THR A 368 12.02 -2.14 -19.52
N PHE A 369 11.35 -2.74 -18.53
CA PHE A 369 10.37 -2.03 -17.70
C PHE A 369 11.01 -0.91 -16.85
N TYR A 370 12.34 -0.92 -16.70
CA TYR A 370 13.12 0.04 -15.92
C TYR A 370 14.25 0.72 -16.71
N THR A 371 14.37 0.48 -18.02
CA THR A 371 15.34 1.25 -18.82
C THR A 371 14.84 2.68 -18.98
N GLN A 372 15.47 3.58 -18.24
CA GLN A 372 15.61 4.99 -18.61
C GLN A 372 15.97 5.11 -20.10
N ASP A 373 15.55 6.21 -20.71
CA ASP A 373 15.69 6.56 -22.13
C ASP A 373 16.96 5.95 -22.78
N MET A 374 16.77 5.21 -23.88
CA MET A 374 17.87 4.63 -24.68
C MET A 374 18.85 5.71 -25.19
N GLN A 375 18.46 6.99 -25.17
CA GLN A 375 19.35 8.13 -25.43
C GLN A 375 20.41 8.33 -24.33
N ASP A 376 20.06 8.14 -23.05
CA ASP A 376 21.01 8.26 -21.92
C ASP A 376 22.02 7.11 -21.95
N VAL A 377 21.57 5.90 -22.26
CA VAL A 377 22.44 4.73 -22.45
C VAL A 377 23.34 4.90 -23.68
N ARG A 378 22.87 5.52 -24.77
CA ARG A 378 23.71 5.88 -25.91
C ARG A 378 24.75 6.93 -25.56
N GLN A 379 24.41 7.97 -24.82
CA GLN A 379 25.38 8.96 -24.35
C GLN A 379 26.45 8.34 -23.44
N MET A 380 26.07 7.39 -22.58
CA MET A 380 27.04 6.64 -21.77
C MET A 380 27.89 5.68 -22.60
N ALA A 381 27.33 5.06 -23.64
CA ALA A 381 28.03 4.15 -24.55
C ALA A 381 28.97 4.86 -25.54
N GLU A 382 28.71 6.13 -25.86
CA GLU A 382 29.59 6.97 -26.69
C GLU A 382 30.86 7.42 -25.94
N GLY A 383 30.87 7.31 -24.61
CA GLY A 383 32.06 7.48 -23.78
C GLY A 383 32.96 6.24 -23.79
N SER A 384 33.67 5.98 -24.88
CA SER A 384 34.64 4.87 -24.90
C SER A 384 35.78 5.13 -23.92
N VAL A 385 35.99 4.22 -22.98
CA VAL A 385 37.17 4.21 -22.10
C VAL A 385 38.43 4.10 -22.96
N ASP A 386 39.41 4.96 -22.69
CA ASP A 386 40.70 5.03 -23.39
C ASP A 386 41.34 3.65 -23.57
N LEU A 387 41.81 3.36 -24.78
CA LEU A 387 42.40 2.07 -25.15
C LEU A 387 43.65 1.77 -24.32
N ASP A 388 44.40 2.79 -23.93
CA ASP A 388 45.57 2.62 -23.06
C ASP A 388 45.17 2.24 -21.63
N HIS A 389 44.04 2.76 -21.15
CA HIS A 389 43.45 2.37 -19.87
C HIS A 389 42.97 0.92 -19.88
N LEU A 390 42.30 0.49 -20.95
CA LEU A 390 41.85 -0.90 -21.13
C LEU A 390 43.03 -1.87 -21.26
N GLN A 391 44.10 -1.50 -21.98
CA GLN A 391 45.32 -2.30 -22.06
C GLN A 391 46.05 -2.38 -20.71
N GLY A 392 46.11 -1.29 -19.96
CA GLY A 392 46.66 -1.26 -18.60
C GLY A 392 45.88 -2.14 -17.63
N LEU A 393 44.55 -2.16 -17.72
CA LEU A 393 43.70 -3.01 -16.89
C LEU A 393 43.88 -4.50 -17.22
N LYS A 394 44.00 -4.81 -18.52
CA LYS A 394 44.19 -6.17 -19.02
C LYS A 394 45.56 -6.73 -18.63
N ALA A 395 46.61 -5.92 -18.72
CA ALA A 395 47.96 -6.28 -18.25
C ALA A 395 47.99 -6.52 -16.72
N ARG A 396 47.29 -5.69 -15.95
CA ARG A 396 47.14 -5.89 -14.49
C ARG A 396 46.38 -7.18 -14.15
N MET A 397 45.26 -7.44 -14.82
CA MET A 397 44.49 -8.68 -14.63
C MET A 397 45.28 -9.94 -15.00
N GLN A 398 46.11 -9.86 -16.05
CA GLN A 398 47.00 -10.97 -16.45
C GLN A 398 48.16 -11.19 -15.48
N SER A 399 48.62 -10.16 -14.78
CA SER A 399 49.67 -10.26 -13.76
C SER A 399 49.20 -10.86 -12.41
N LEU A 400 47.90 -11.06 -12.21
CA LEU A 400 47.28 -11.51 -10.95
C LEU A 400 47.09 -13.05 -10.84
N GLY A 401 47.73 -13.85 -11.70
CA GLY A 401 47.78 -15.31 -11.57
C GLY A 401 46.65 -16.08 -12.28
N GLY A 402 46.79 -17.41 -12.39
CA GLY A 402 45.98 -18.27 -13.25
C GLY A 402 44.74 -18.89 -12.58
N SER A 403 44.74 -19.00 -11.26
CA SER A 403 43.67 -19.64 -10.49
C SER A 403 42.85 -18.65 -9.65
N ALA A 404 41.59 -19.00 -9.34
CA ALA A 404 40.70 -18.15 -8.53
C ALA A 404 41.27 -17.85 -7.12
N GLY A 405 42.04 -18.77 -6.54
CA GLY A 405 42.70 -18.57 -5.24
C GLY A 405 43.95 -17.68 -5.30
N GLU A 406 44.59 -17.51 -6.46
CA GLU A 406 45.69 -16.55 -6.66
C GLU A 406 45.17 -15.14 -6.99
N ARG A 407 43.99 -15.05 -7.62
CA ARG A 407 43.34 -13.78 -8.02
C ARG A 407 42.54 -13.11 -6.92
N LEU A 408 42.10 -13.88 -5.93
CA LEU A 408 41.21 -13.40 -4.86
C LEU A 408 41.95 -13.50 -3.53
N THR A 409 42.38 -12.34 -3.02
CA THR A 409 42.80 -12.23 -1.62
C THR A 409 41.56 -12.35 -0.75
N PRO A 410 41.53 -13.25 0.26
CA PRO A 410 40.44 -13.29 1.23
C PRO A 410 40.32 -11.91 1.88
N VAL A 411 39.17 -11.27 1.72
CA VAL A 411 38.91 -9.98 2.39
C VAL A 411 38.50 -10.30 3.81
N GLU A 412 39.48 -10.34 4.71
CA GLU A 412 39.19 -10.16 6.12
C GLU A 412 38.83 -8.68 6.34
N ASN A 413 37.54 -8.46 6.65
CA ASN A 413 37.00 -7.35 7.43
C ASN A 413 36.38 -6.13 6.68
N SER A 414 35.17 -5.75 7.12
CA SER A 414 34.37 -4.58 6.69
C SER A 414 34.99 -3.21 7.06
N ALA A 415 36.18 -3.23 7.66
CA ALA A 415 36.97 -2.07 8.09
C ALA A 415 37.60 -1.30 6.91
N HIS A 416 37.81 -1.94 5.76
CA HIS A 416 38.60 -1.37 4.66
C HIS A 416 37.98 -0.11 4.03
N PHE A 417 36.65 0.03 4.03
CA PHE A 417 35.96 1.25 3.57
C PHE A 417 36.11 2.41 4.56
N SER A 418 35.96 2.13 5.86
CA SER A 418 36.11 3.13 6.93
C SER A 418 37.55 3.64 7.03
N GLU A 419 38.54 2.77 6.78
CA GLU A 419 39.95 3.16 6.72
C GLU A 419 40.27 4.06 5.52
N ARG A 420 39.67 3.81 4.34
CA ARG A 420 39.83 4.69 3.17
C ARG A 420 39.22 6.07 3.40
N LEU A 421 38.05 6.12 4.02
CA LEU A 421 37.40 7.37 4.40
C LEU A 421 38.24 8.16 5.43
N ASN A 422 38.83 7.49 6.43
CA ASN A 422 39.70 8.14 7.41
C ASN A 422 40.95 8.78 6.80
N ARG A 423 41.44 8.30 5.66
CA ARG A 423 42.59 8.90 4.95
C ARG A 423 42.26 10.21 4.26
N ILE A 424 40.99 10.46 3.96
CA ILE A 424 40.52 11.68 3.28
C ILE A 424 40.09 12.72 4.32
N ARG A 425 39.69 12.29 5.52
CA ARG A 425 39.19 13.17 6.59
C ARG A 425 40.19 14.24 7.03
N GLY A 426 39.74 15.48 7.10
CA GLY A 426 40.51 16.66 7.48
C GLY A 426 41.52 17.13 6.43
N THR A 427 41.65 16.42 5.30
CA THR A 427 42.59 16.77 4.24
C THR A 427 42.06 17.92 3.39
N GLU A 428 42.98 18.59 2.70
CA GLU A 428 42.64 19.62 1.71
C GLU A 428 41.74 19.06 0.59
N ALA A 429 41.90 17.77 0.24
CA ALA A 429 41.05 17.13 -0.75
C ALA A 429 39.59 17.03 -0.26
N GLU A 430 39.35 16.77 1.02
CA GLU A 430 38.00 16.81 1.57
C GLU A 430 37.43 18.23 1.56
N ARG A 431 38.21 19.21 2.04
CA ARG A 431 37.76 20.61 2.15
C ARG A 431 37.43 21.23 0.79
N ASN A 432 38.23 20.92 -0.24
CA ASN A 432 38.10 21.58 -1.55
C ASN A 432 37.18 20.84 -2.53
N PHE A 433 36.97 19.54 -2.36
CA PHE A 433 36.22 18.74 -3.33
C PHE A 433 35.01 18.00 -2.75
N LEU A 434 34.95 17.81 -1.43
CA LEU A 434 33.89 17.02 -0.78
C LEU A 434 33.02 17.84 0.19
N ILE A 435 33.42 19.05 0.54
CA ILE A 435 32.62 19.99 1.34
C ILE A 435 32.19 21.14 0.42
N ARG A 436 30.88 21.29 0.21
CA ARG A 436 30.33 22.38 -0.62
C ARG A 436 29.86 23.54 0.26
N PRO A 437 29.70 24.76 -0.28
CA PRO A 437 29.16 25.90 0.46
C PRO A 437 27.80 25.62 1.14
N GLU A 438 26.96 24.80 0.51
CA GLU A 438 25.68 24.36 1.07
C GLU A 438 25.87 23.54 2.34
N ASP A 439 26.90 22.68 2.40
CA ASP A 439 27.21 21.87 3.58
C ASP A 439 27.65 22.75 4.78
N LEU A 440 28.39 23.82 4.52
CA LEU A 440 28.81 24.80 5.54
C LEU A 440 27.63 25.65 6.04
N MET A 441 26.75 26.05 5.12
CA MET A 441 25.52 26.77 5.46
C MET A 441 24.57 25.90 6.28
N LEU A 442 24.47 24.61 5.97
CA LEU A 442 23.68 23.63 6.72
C LEU A 442 24.27 23.36 8.11
N ALA A 443 25.58 23.11 8.20
CA ALA A 443 26.26 22.83 9.46
C ALA A 443 26.21 24.02 10.44
N SER A 444 26.24 25.24 9.90
CA SER A 444 26.09 26.47 10.69
C SER A 444 24.65 26.87 10.98
N ARG A 445 23.65 26.11 10.50
CA ARG A 445 22.22 26.43 10.59
C ARG A 445 21.87 27.81 10.01
N GLY A 446 22.49 28.13 8.86
CA GLY A 446 22.29 29.38 8.15
C GLY A 446 23.05 30.58 8.73
N ALA A 447 23.88 30.37 9.76
CA ALA A 447 24.70 31.43 10.35
C ALA A 447 25.91 31.80 9.48
N TRP A 448 26.48 30.84 8.75
CA TRP A 448 27.57 31.07 7.81
C TRP A 448 27.02 31.40 6.42
N LYS A 449 27.60 32.40 5.75
CA LYS A 449 27.22 32.81 4.39
C LYS A 449 28.41 32.73 3.44
N THR A 450 28.12 32.56 2.15
CA THR A 450 29.14 32.51 1.10
C THR A 450 30.01 33.78 1.12
N GLY A 451 31.30 33.62 1.36
CA GLY A 451 32.28 34.72 1.50
C GLY A 451 32.76 34.96 2.93
N ASP A 452 32.08 34.40 3.94
CA ASP A 452 32.55 34.44 5.32
C ASP A 452 33.72 33.47 5.53
N ALA A 453 34.65 33.85 6.42
CA ALA A 453 35.70 32.93 6.86
C ALA A 453 35.06 31.71 7.53
N VAL A 454 35.47 30.51 7.12
CA VAL A 454 34.95 29.25 7.67
C VAL A 454 35.72 28.90 8.95
N PRO A 455 35.09 28.86 10.13
CA PRO A 455 35.75 28.40 11.35
C PRO A 455 36.21 26.95 11.23
N GLU A 456 37.32 26.58 11.88
CA GLU A 456 37.86 25.21 11.82
C GLU A 456 36.88 24.15 12.33
N GLU A 457 36.08 24.51 13.34
CA GLU A 457 35.01 23.65 13.86
C GLU A 457 33.91 23.42 12.82
N LEU A 458 33.58 24.43 12.01
CA LEU A 458 32.57 24.32 10.96
C LEU A 458 33.02 23.40 9.82
N TRP A 459 34.32 23.32 9.53
CA TRP A 459 34.85 22.34 8.58
C TRP A 459 34.66 20.90 9.08
N ALA A 460 34.82 20.66 10.38
CA ALA A 460 34.60 19.36 10.98
C ALA A 460 33.11 18.97 10.97
N ASP A 461 32.23 19.92 11.26
CA ASP A 461 30.77 19.72 11.29
C ASP A 461 30.18 19.53 9.88
N ALA A 462 30.73 20.22 8.88
CA ALA A 462 30.30 20.07 7.48
C ALA A 462 30.85 18.81 6.78
N SER A 463 31.79 18.10 7.41
CA SER A 463 32.46 16.91 6.85
C SER A 463 31.45 15.82 6.47
N PHE A 464 31.30 15.60 5.15
CA PHE A 464 30.51 14.49 4.62
C PHE A 464 31.07 13.12 5.05
N VAL A 465 32.40 12.99 5.14
CA VAL A 465 33.09 11.76 5.53
C VAL A 465 32.78 11.40 6.99
N THR A 466 32.76 12.39 7.89
CA THR A 466 32.40 12.20 9.30
C THR A 466 30.94 11.74 9.43
N ARG A 467 30.03 12.40 8.70
CA ARG A 467 28.60 12.05 8.66
C ARG A 467 28.35 10.64 8.12
N VAL A 468 28.97 10.25 7.00
CA VAL A 468 28.87 8.89 6.44
C VAL A 468 29.36 7.84 7.43
N ARG A 469 30.41 8.13 8.20
CA ARG A 469 30.92 7.20 9.22
C ARG A 469 29.96 7.07 10.41
N GLU A 470 29.38 8.16 10.87
CA GLU A 470 28.40 8.13 11.96
C GLU A 470 27.10 7.46 11.53
N MET A 471 26.64 7.71 10.30
CA MET A 471 25.53 6.99 9.68
C MET A 471 25.85 5.50 9.55
N LYS A 472 27.05 5.13 9.10
CA LYS A 472 27.47 3.73 9.05
C LYS A 472 27.56 3.13 10.44
N GLY A 473 28.10 3.82 11.44
CA GLY A 473 28.16 3.32 12.82
C GLY A 473 26.76 3.15 13.44
N LYS A 474 25.82 4.04 13.12
CA LYS A 474 24.40 3.91 13.48
C LYS A 474 23.75 2.76 12.71
N ARG A 475 23.95 2.64 11.39
CA ARG A 475 23.49 1.50 10.58
C ARG A 475 24.08 0.20 11.08
N ASP A 476 25.39 0.04 11.21
CA ASP A 476 26.03 -1.14 11.77
C ASP A 476 25.57 -1.48 13.20
N LYS A 477 25.09 -0.50 13.99
CA LYS A 477 24.48 -0.73 15.31
C LYS A 477 23.00 -1.12 15.19
N VAL A 478 22.30 -0.54 14.23
CA VAL A 478 20.89 -0.78 13.91
C VAL A 478 20.74 -2.11 13.16
N ASP A 479 21.50 -2.37 12.10
CA ASP A 479 21.73 -3.66 11.44
C ASP A 479 22.18 -4.72 12.44
N ARG A 480 22.98 -4.38 13.45
CA ARG A 480 23.33 -5.32 14.52
C ARG A 480 22.18 -5.51 15.51
N LEU A 481 21.41 -4.48 15.85
CA LEU A 481 20.15 -4.63 16.59
C LEU A 481 19.12 -5.42 15.77
N PHE A 482 19.10 -5.26 14.44
CA PHE A 482 18.26 -6.01 13.52
C PHE A 482 18.80 -7.43 13.36
N GLN A 483 20.11 -7.68 13.36
CA GLN A 483 20.68 -9.02 13.37
C GLN A 483 20.48 -9.73 14.71
N GLU A 484 20.61 -9.00 15.82
CA GLU A 484 20.44 -9.49 17.19
C GLU A 484 18.96 -9.57 17.61
N ARG A 485 18.01 -8.90 16.93
CA ARG A 485 16.56 -8.92 17.25
C ARG A 485 15.61 -9.30 16.11
N THR A 486 16.04 -9.37 14.85
CA THR A 486 15.10 -9.42 13.69
C THR A 486 15.61 -10.06 12.39
N MET A 487 16.87 -10.54 12.31
CA MET A 487 17.41 -11.15 11.08
C MET A 487 17.75 -12.63 11.24
N CYS A 488 17.46 -13.18 12.42
CA CYS A 488 16.97 -14.54 12.51
C CYS A 488 15.44 -14.44 12.51
N PRO A 489 14.75 -14.87 11.45
CA PRO A 489 13.29 -14.94 11.43
C PRO A 489 12.69 -15.90 12.46
N ALA A 490 13.52 -16.56 13.26
CA ALA A 490 13.04 -17.43 14.33
C ALA A 490 12.24 -16.69 15.41
N ALA A 491 12.36 -15.37 15.53
CA ALA A 491 11.45 -14.56 16.36
C ALA A 491 10.13 -14.19 15.65
N GLU A 492 10.07 -14.32 14.32
CA GLU A 492 8.86 -14.21 13.48
C GLU A 492 8.30 -15.60 13.09
N LEU A 493 8.90 -16.70 13.55
CA LEU A 493 8.28 -18.04 13.52
C LEU A 493 7.13 -18.03 14.51
N ASP A 494 6.04 -17.44 14.06
CA ASP A 494 4.74 -17.50 14.71
C ASP A 494 4.21 -18.94 14.60
N ASP A 495 3.58 -19.46 15.65
CA ASP A 495 2.86 -20.74 15.63
C ASP A 495 1.86 -20.80 14.45
N ALA A 496 1.31 -19.65 14.03
CA ALA A 496 0.47 -19.52 12.85
C ALA A 496 1.19 -19.95 11.56
N LEU A 497 2.48 -19.64 11.41
CA LEU A 497 3.29 -20.09 10.28
C LEU A 497 3.59 -21.59 10.35
N GLU A 498 3.77 -22.16 11.54
CA GLU A 498 3.94 -23.60 11.70
C GLU A 498 2.67 -24.37 11.31
N GLY A 499 1.51 -23.90 11.77
CA GLY A 499 0.20 -24.45 11.40
C GLY A 499 -0.05 -24.39 9.89
N LEU A 500 0.27 -23.25 9.28
CA LEU A 500 0.17 -23.08 7.83
C LEU A 500 1.16 -23.97 7.07
N ALA A 501 2.41 -24.07 7.54
CA ALA A 501 3.42 -24.93 6.94
C ALA A 501 3.01 -26.40 6.96
N LYS A 502 2.50 -26.89 8.10
CA LYS A 502 1.96 -28.24 8.25
C LYS A 502 0.79 -28.49 7.31
N CYS A 503 -0.18 -27.58 7.30
CA CYS A 503 -1.33 -27.66 6.42
C CYS A 503 -0.94 -27.73 4.93
N MET A 504 0.05 -26.93 4.52
CA MET A 504 0.57 -26.96 3.16
C MET A 504 1.32 -28.26 2.89
N LYS A 505 2.14 -28.75 3.82
CA LYS A 505 2.87 -30.03 3.68
C LYS A 505 1.94 -31.22 3.52
N GLU A 506 0.84 -31.24 4.28
CA GLU A 506 -0.19 -32.30 4.25
C GLU A 506 -1.14 -32.16 3.05
N GLY A 507 -1.11 -31.03 2.34
CA GLY A 507 -2.00 -30.75 1.21
C GLY A 507 -3.45 -30.46 1.60
N THR A 508 -3.69 -30.01 2.85
CA THR A 508 -5.05 -29.77 3.36
C THR A 508 -5.57 -28.37 3.03
N CYS A 509 -4.69 -27.37 2.82
CA CYS A 509 -5.07 -26.03 2.36
C CYS A 509 -4.75 -25.77 0.89
N VAL A 510 -3.87 -26.56 0.29
CA VAL A 510 -3.46 -26.43 -1.12
C VAL A 510 -3.37 -27.81 -1.75
N SER A 511 -3.78 -27.93 -3.01
CA SER A 511 -3.71 -29.18 -3.78
C SER A 511 -2.44 -29.21 -4.63
N TYR A 512 -1.69 -30.31 -4.57
CA TYR A 512 -0.52 -30.56 -5.42
C TYR A 512 -0.77 -31.58 -6.52
N THR A 513 -2.04 -31.85 -6.82
CA THR A 513 -2.44 -32.87 -7.81
C THR A 513 -1.78 -32.58 -9.17
N ASP A 514 -1.72 -31.31 -9.57
CA ASP A 514 -1.14 -30.86 -10.84
C ASP A 514 0.40 -30.83 -10.84
N CYS A 515 1.04 -30.96 -9.68
CA CYS A 515 2.50 -31.01 -9.56
C CYS A 515 3.08 -32.41 -9.72
N THR A 516 2.24 -33.46 -9.65
CA THR A 516 2.71 -34.84 -9.76
C THR A 516 3.17 -35.11 -11.20
N GLY A 517 4.46 -35.42 -11.38
CA GLY A 517 5.04 -35.64 -12.71
C GLY A 517 5.49 -34.36 -13.44
N ALA A 518 5.54 -33.21 -12.76
CA ALA A 518 6.17 -32.01 -13.28
C ALA A 518 7.69 -32.22 -13.44
N SER A 519 8.33 -31.46 -14.35
CA SER A 519 9.79 -31.51 -14.56
C SER A 519 10.58 -31.09 -13.31
N ASP A 520 9.99 -30.20 -12.51
CA ASP A 520 10.44 -29.82 -11.18
C ASP A 520 9.24 -29.77 -10.23
N GLU A 521 9.01 -30.87 -9.52
CA GLU A 521 7.89 -30.99 -8.58
C GLU A 521 8.05 -30.07 -7.36
N LEU A 522 9.27 -29.67 -6.99
CA LEU A 522 9.49 -28.75 -5.88
C LEU A 522 9.13 -27.33 -6.30
N LEU A 523 9.57 -26.90 -7.48
CA LEU A 523 9.22 -25.59 -8.04
C LEU A 523 7.70 -25.46 -8.22
N CYS A 524 7.03 -26.47 -8.79
CA CYS A 524 5.57 -26.44 -8.91
C CYS A 524 4.87 -26.31 -7.54
N ARG A 525 5.30 -27.07 -6.53
CA ARG A 525 4.73 -26.98 -5.18
C ARG A 525 4.95 -25.60 -4.58
N ARG A 526 6.12 -25.00 -4.81
CA ARG A 526 6.44 -23.62 -4.38
C ARG A 526 5.54 -22.60 -5.04
N ASP A 527 5.28 -22.72 -6.33
CA ASP A 527 4.39 -21.81 -7.06
C ASP A 527 2.96 -21.88 -6.50
N VAL A 528 2.43 -23.09 -6.27
CA VAL A 528 1.12 -23.31 -5.64
C VAL A 528 1.05 -22.70 -4.24
N ARG A 529 2.09 -22.90 -3.41
CA ARG A 529 2.16 -22.29 -2.05
C ARG A 529 2.21 -20.77 -2.13
N ARG A 530 3.03 -20.22 -3.03
CA ARG A 530 3.18 -18.77 -3.22
C ARG A 530 1.87 -18.13 -3.66
N GLU A 531 1.17 -18.74 -4.61
CA GLU A 531 -0.13 -18.24 -5.08
C GLU A 531 -1.15 -18.18 -3.94
N TYR A 532 -1.22 -19.22 -3.10
CA TYR A 532 -2.06 -19.21 -1.91
C TYR A 532 -1.70 -18.08 -0.94
N LEU A 533 -0.42 -17.96 -0.58
CA LEU A 533 0.07 -16.92 0.34
C LEU A 533 -0.22 -15.51 -0.18
N ARG A 534 0.04 -15.29 -1.47
CA ARG A 534 -0.23 -14.04 -2.16
C ARG A 534 -1.69 -13.65 -2.05
N LYS A 535 -2.62 -14.57 -2.35
CA LYS A 535 -4.07 -14.33 -2.23
C LYS A 535 -4.49 -14.08 -0.79
N ALA A 536 -3.96 -14.84 0.17
CA ALA A 536 -4.29 -14.69 1.59
C ALA A 536 -3.85 -13.32 2.14
N ILE A 537 -2.60 -12.92 1.87
CA ILE A 537 -2.05 -11.62 2.29
C ILE A 537 -2.80 -10.48 1.60
N PHE A 538 -3.00 -10.58 0.28
CA PHE A 538 -3.80 -9.62 -0.48
C PHE A 538 -5.19 -9.44 0.12
N LYS A 539 -5.90 -10.53 0.41
CA LYS A 539 -7.25 -10.51 1.00
C LYS A 539 -7.26 -9.77 2.33
N ALA A 540 -6.32 -10.09 3.22
CA ALA A 540 -6.21 -9.47 4.54
C ALA A 540 -5.98 -7.95 4.44
N VAL A 541 -5.03 -7.53 3.60
CA VAL A 541 -4.72 -6.10 3.39
C VAL A 541 -5.89 -5.40 2.71
N MET A 542 -6.51 -5.99 1.70
CA MET A 542 -7.67 -5.37 1.03
C MET A 542 -8.87 -5.22 1.96
N LEU A 543 -9.15 -6.21 2.83
CA LEU A 543 -10.18 -6.08 3.87
C LEU A 543 -9.91 -4.87 4.78
N HIS A 544 -8.65 -4.71 5.18
CA HIS A 544 -8.19 -3.59 6.01
C HIS A 544 -8.37 -2.23 5.33
N GLU A 545 -7.84 -2.07 4.10
CA GLU A 545 -7.91 -0.78 3.39
C GLU A 545 -9.35 -0.41 2.99
N VAL A 546 -10.18 -1.39 2.66
CA VAL A 546 -11.61 -1.14 2.43
C VAL A 546 -12.31 -0.73 3.72
N GLY A 547 -11.88 -1.26 4.88
CA GLY A 547 -12.28 -0.81 6.20
C GLY A 547 -12.06 0.69 6.38
N HIS A 548 -10.87 1.19 6.00
CA HIS A 548 -10.63 2.62 5.97
C HIS A 548 -11.55 3.35 4.99
N ASN A 549 -11.71 2.88 3.75
CA ASN A 549 -12.60 3.52 2.78
C ASN A 549 -14.03 3.71 3.30
N VAL A 550 -14.55 2.75 4.08
CA VAL A 550 -15.91 2.83 4.66
C VAL A 550 -15.98 3.68 5.94
N GLY A 551 -14.88 4.30 6.32
CA GLY A 551 -14.76 5.24 7.42
C GLY A 551 -14.20 4.65 8.69
N MET A 552 -13.83 3.37 8.76
CA MET A 552 -13.38 2.74 10.01
C MET A 552 -11.92 3.09 10.32
N ARG A 553 -11.65 3.39 11.60
CA ARG A 553 -10.28 3.60 12.10
C ARG A 553 -9.52 2.28 12.16
N HIS A 554 -8.26 2.34 12.54
CA HIS A 554 -7.54 1.15 12.95
C HIS A 554 -8.20 0.53 14.19
N ASN A 555 -8.51 -0.75 14.13
CA ASN A 555 -8.83 -1.53 15.32
C ASN A 555 -7.56 -2.27 15.75
N PHE A 556 -6.79 -1.68 16.65
CA PHE A 556 -5.68 -2.39 17.28
C PHE A 556 -6.19 -3.50 18.23
N ALA A 557 -7.50 -3.78 18.28
CA ALA A 557 -7.99 -4.98 18.92
C ALA A 557 -7.56 -6.28 18.23
N ALA A 558 -7.13 -6.25 16.97
CA ALA A 558 -6.40 -7.40 16.41
C ALA A 558 -5.05 -7.63 17.15
N SER A 559 -4.52 -6.59 17.80
CA SER A 559 -3.43 -6.71 18.77
C SER A 559 -3.81 -7.39 20.08
N TYR A 560 -5.11 -7.69 20.28
CA TYR A 560 -5.61 -8.54 21.35
C TYR A 560 -5.66 -10.02 20.96
N ASP A 561 -5.21 -10.40 19.76
CA ASP A 561 -5.03 -11.81 19.42
C ASP A 561 -3.85 -12.37 20.21
N ALA A 562 -4.14 -13.00 21.35
CA ALA A 562 -3.14 -13.53 22.25
C ALA A 562 -2.09 -14.37 21.52
N LEU A 563 -2.52 -15.17 20.55
CA LEU A 563 -1.71 -16.18 19.88
C LEU A 563 -0.71 -15.57 18.88
N ASN A 564 -0.99 -14.39 18.33
CA ASN A 564 -0.14 -13.72 17.35
C ASN A 564 0.88 -12.75 17.98
N TYR A 565 0.98 -12.72 19.32
CA TYR A 565 1.98 -11.93 20.04
C TYR A 565 2.86 -12.84 20.89
N PRO A 566 4.19 -12.70 20.81
CA PRO A 566 5.10 -13.52 21.60
C PRO A 566 4.86 -13.28 23.09
N ARG A 567 5.00 -14.32 23.91
CA ARG A 567 4.81 -14.29 25.37
C ARG A 567 5.46 -13.10 26.09
N TYR A 568 6.58 -12.59 25.57
CA TYR A 568 7.24 -11.40 26.07
C TYR A 568 6.36 -10.14 26.02
N PHE A 569 5.59 -9.94 24.95
CA PHE A 569 4.65 -8.82 24.83
C PHE A 569 3.65 -8.80 25.99
N TRP A 570 3.01 -9.94 26.25
CA TRP A 570 2.05 -10.10 27.36
C TRP A 570 2.71 -9.93 28.74
N THR A 571 3.98 -10.29 28.88
CA THR A 571 4.76 -10.06 30.11
C THR A 571 4.99 -8.57 30.35
N VAL A 572 5.24 -7.78 29.29
CA VAL A 572 5.38 -6.33 29.38
C VAL A 572 4.04 -5.66 29.67
N GLU A 573 2.96 -6.11 29.03
CA GLU A 573 1.61 -5.61 29.30
C GLU A 573 1.20 -5.83 30.77
N ALA A 574 1.45 -7.03 31.30
CA ALA A 574 1.18 -7.35 32.71
C ALA A 574 1.95 -6.45 33.70
N ALA A 575 3.08 -5.89 33.28
CA ALA A 575 3.89 -4.98 34.09
C ALA A 575 3.38 -3.52 34.07
N TYR A 576 2.51 -3.15 33.13
CA TYR A 576 1.97 -1.80 32.96
C TYR A 576 0.44 -1.82 32.71
N PRO A 577 -0.37 -2.16 33.73
CA PRO A 577 -1.80 -2.48 33.58
C PRO A 577 -2.73 -1.28 33.35
N ASP A 578 -2.23 -0.07 33.11
CA ASP A 578 -3.04 1.16 33.11
C ASP A 578 -4.13 1.22 32.01
N HIS A 579 -4.17 0.24 31.10
CA HIS A 579 -5.13 0.20 30.00
C HIS A 579 -5.97 -1.09 29.89
N ASN A 580 -5.66 -2.17 30.62
CA ASN A 580 -6.38 -3.45 30.51
C ASN A 580 -6.63 -4.14 31.86
N ASP A 581 -7.71 -4.91 31.95
CA ASP A 581 -8.06 -5.70 33.12
C ASP A 581 -6.95 -6.74 33.41
N PRO A 582 -6.28 -6.69 34.58
CA PRO A 582 -5.21 -7.62 34.95
C PRO A 582 -5.63 -9.10 34.85
N GLN A 583 -6.91 -9.41 35.03
CA GLN A 583 -7.43 -10.76 34.93
C GLN A 583 -7.43 -11.25 33.47
N GLN A 584 -7.77 -10.39 32.51
CA GLN A 584 -7.72 -10.71 31.08
C GLN A 584 -6.27 -10.89 30.59
N VAL A 585 -5.33 -10.10 31.13
CA VAL A 585 -3.90 -10.23 30.79
C VAL A 585 -3.35 -11.59 31.26
N GLN A 586 -3.73 -12.02 32.47
CA GLN A 586 -3.32 -13.32 32.99
C GLN A 586 -3.94 -14.49 32.21
N GLU A 587 -5.23 -14.41 31.85
CA GLU A 587 -5.89 -15.43 31.03
C GLU A 587 -5.22 -15.59 29.65
N ARG A 588 -4.71 -14.50 29.06
CA ARG A 588 -3.97 -14.53 27.78
C ARG A 588 -2.57 -15.13 27.91
N LEU A 589 -1.88 -14.86 29.02
CA LEU A 589 -0.60 -15.50 29.34
C LEU A 589 -0.76 -17.01 29.53
N ASP A 590 -1.85 -17.42 30.19
CA ASP A 590 -2.16 -18.83 30.46
C ASP A 590 -2.64 -19.59 29.21
N ALA A 591 -3.18 -18.87 28.22
CA ALA A 591 -3.58 -19.42 26.92
C ALA A 591 -2.39 -19.68 25.97
N GLN A 592 -1.19 -19.19 26.28
CA GLN A 592 0.01 -19.47 25.50
C GLN A 592 0.51 -20.90 25.76
N PRO A 593 0.98 -21.62 24.72
CA PRO A 593 1.71 -22.86 24.94
C PRO A 593 2.96 -22.61 25.82
N PRO A 594 3.33 -23.58 26.67
CA PRO A 594 4.35 -23.41 27.71
C PRO A 594 5.75 -23.08 27.21
#